data_AF-A0A524J4A2-F1
#
_entry.id   AF-A0A524J4A2-F1
#
_cell.length_a   1.000
_cell.length_b   1.000
_cell.length_c   1.000
_cell.angle_alpha   90.00
_cell.angle_beta   90.00
_cell.angle_gamma   90.00
#
_symmetry.space_group_name_H-M   'P 1'
#
loop_
_entity.id
_entity.type
_entity.pdbx_description
1 polymer ?
#
loop_
_entity_poly.entity_id
_entity_poly.type
_entity_poly.pdbx_seq_one_letter_code
_entity_poly.pdbx_strand_id
1 'polypeptide(L)'
;MAEGTKDIFLSCFKCGRIVRSRDGECPRCGLKFGPGTLFECPFCSGLIWRNATQCSACGIDLTEFSESVLRTSSGFDMDSFVDNIISTELEQLKSTIRRVACPGCGLMIRGDEEKC
;
A
#
# COMPACT_ATOMS: atom_id res chain seq x y z
N MET A 1 27.66 -5.93 18.97
CA MET A 1 27.44 -4.52 18.56
C MET A 1 26.29 -4.55 17.58
N ALA A 2 25.08 -4.21 18.02
CA ALA A 2 23.88 -4.18 17.17
C ALA A 2 23.69 -2.73 16.74
N GLU A 3 24.34 -2.35 15.65
CA GLU A 3 24.16 -1.02 15.05
C GLU A 3 22.71 -0.92 14.60
N GLY A 4 21.94 -0.02 15.21
CA GLY A 4 20.58 0.29 14.82
C GLY A 4 20.58 0.99 13.46
N THR A 5 20.77 0.23 12.39
CA THR A 5 20.71 0.73 11.01
C THR A 5 19.31 1.25 10.75
N LYS A 6 19.18 2.58 10.64
CA LYS A 6 17.96 3.24 10.13
C LYS A 6 17.58 2.61 8.79
N ASP A 7 16.30 2.29 8.64
CA ASP A 7 15.75 1.79 7.37
C ASP A 7 15.78 2.89 6.31
N ILE A 8 16.63 2.75 5.30
CA ILE A 8 16.64 3.65 4.15
C ILE A 8 15.81 2.99 3.05
N PHE A 9 14.88 3.75 2.47
CA PHE A 9 14.07 3.27 1.35
C PHE A 9 14.77 3.55 0.03
N LEU A 10 14.92 2.51 -0.79
CA LEU A 10 15.69 2.52 -2.03
C LEU A 10 14.89 1.82 -3.13
N SER A 11 15.22 2.06 -4.40
CA SER A 11 14.56 1.37 -5.52
C SER A 11 15.34 0.12 -5.94
N CYS A 12 14.61 -0.98 -6.18
CA CYS A 12 15.16 -2.19 -6.75
C CYS A 12 15.57 -1.96 -8.22
N PHE A 13 16.85 -2.11 -8.55
CA PHE A 13 17.37 -1.86 -9.90
C PHE A 13 16.72 -2.71 -11.02
N LYS A 14 16.12 -3.85 -10.66
CA LYS A 14 15.49 -4.75 -11.64
C LYS A 14 14.06 -4.32 -11.99
N CYS A 15 13.31 -3.75 -11.05
CA CYS A 15 11.86 -3.54 -11.22
C CYS A 15 11.33 -2.19 -10.71
N GLY A 16 12.22 -1.32 -10.22
CA GLY A 16 11.90 0.01 -9.68
C GLY A 16 11.06 0.00 -8.40
N ARG A 17 10.79 -1.16 -7.79
CA ARG A 17 10.01 -1.24 -6.54
C ARG A 17 10.81 -0.65 -5.39
N ILE A 18 10.16 0.20 -4.59
CA ILE A 18 10.71 0.69 -3.32
C ILE A 18 10.83 -0.46 -2.32
N VAL A 19 12.03 -0.64 -1.78
CA VAL A 19 12.43 -1.67 -0.82
C VAL A 19 13.21 -1.03 0.33
N ARG A 20 13.30 -1.72 1.47
CA ARG A 20 14.10 -1.27 2.61
C ARG A 20 15.54 -1.73 2.45
N SER A 21 16.49 -0.95 2.94
CA SER A 21 17.92 -1.31 2.94
C SER A 21 18.21 -2.64 3.66
N ARG A 22 17.39 -3.01 4.67
CA ARG A 22 17.50 -4.29 5.38
C ARG A 22 16.88 -5.48 4.67
N ASP A 23 16.10 -5.28 3.61
CA ASP A 23 15.45 -6.39 2.92
C ASP A 23 16.51 -7.31 2.31
N GLY A 24 16.29 -8.62 2.43
CA GLY A 24 17.15 -9.64 1.84
C GLY A 24 16.79 -9.95 0.38
N GLU A 25 15.58 -9.60 -0.03
CA GLU A 25 15.08 -9.81 -1.39
C GLU A 25 13.97 -8.82 -1.77
N CYS A 26 13.78 -8.61 -3.06
CA CYS A 26 12.70 -7.77 -3.57
C CYS A 26 11.37 -8.53 -3.53
N PRO A 27 10.35 -8.04 -2.80
CA PRO A 27 9.06 -8.71 -2.68
C PRO A 27 8.27 -8.75 -4.01
N ARG A 28 8.65 -7.93 -4.99
CA ARG A 28 7.97 -7.86 -6.29
C ARG A 28 8.58 -8.77 -7.35
N CYS A 29 9.91 -8.82 -7.43
CA CYS A 29 10.61 -9.51 -8.53
C CYS A 29 11.50 -10.68 -8.10
N GLY A 30 11.57 -10.96 -6.79
CA GLY A 30 12.35 -12.07 -6.21
C GLY A 30 13.87 -11.90 -6.30
N LEU A 31 14.36 -10.71 -6.67
CA LEU A 31 15.79 -10.42 -6.71
C LEU A 31 16.37 -10.46 -5.30
N LYS A 32 17.38 -11.30 -5.06
CA LYS A 32 18.08 -11.38 -3.77
C LYS A 32 19.15 -10.29 -3.66
N PHE A 33 19.19 -9.59 -2.54
CA PHE A 33 20.11 -8.50 -2.28
C PHE A 33 21.33 -9.00 -1.50
N GLY A 34 22.40 -9.34 -2.21
CA GLY A 34 23.68 -9.74 -1.61
C GLY A 34 24.51 -8.55 -1.07
N PRO A 35 25.62 -8.84 -0.34
CA PRO A 35 26.61 -7.84 0.04
C PRO A 35 27.24 -7.27 -1.23
N GLY A 36 27.09 -5.96 -1.45
CA GLY A 36 27.58 -5.29 -2.65
C GLY A 36 26.53 -5.04 -3.76
N THR A 37 25.26 -5.40 -3.53
CA THR A 37 24.19 -5.05 -4.48
C THR A 37 23.94 -3.54 -4.47
N LEU A 38 23.98 -2.93 -5.66
CA LEU A 38 23.60 -1.53 -5.87
C LEU A 38 22.09 -1.39 -5.98
N PHE A 39 21.59 -0.24 -5.54
CA PHE A 39 20.19 0.15 -5.62
C PHE A 39 20.06 1.39 -6.49
N GLU A 40 18.84 1.71 -6.90
CA GLU A 40 18.55 2.93 -7.64
C GLU A 40 17.99 4.01 -6.72
N CYS A 41 18.36 5.25 -6.99
CA CYS A 41 17.73 6.41 -6.38
C CYS A 41 16.27 6.51 -6.85
N PRO A 42 15.29 6.64 -5.95
CA PRO A 42 13.88 6.73 -6.33
C PRO A 42 13.51 8.00 -7.11
N PHE A 43 14.40 8.99 -7.17
CA PHE A 43 14.15 10.28 -7.81
C PHE A 43 14.82 10.43 -9.18
N CYS A 44 16.06 9.95 -9.32
CA CYS A 44 16.86 10.13 -10.53
C CYS A 44 17.33 8.82 -11.16
N SER A 45 16.97 7.68 -10.56
CA SER A 45 17.38 6.34 -11.02
C SER A 45 18.90 6.10 -11.03
N GLY A 46 19.68 6.98 -10.40
CA GLY A 46 21.12 6.81 -10.27
C GLY A 46 21.48 5.64 -9.34
N LEU A 47 22.57 4.92 -9.65
CA LEU A 47 23.05 3.81 -8.85
C LEU A 47 23.68 4.30 -7.53
N ILE A 48 23.23 3.73 -6.41
CA ILE A 48 23.64 4.11 -5.05
C ILE A 48 23.85 2.87 -4.18
N TRP A 49 24.65 3.04 -3.13
CA TRP A 49 24.92 2.00 -2.15
C TRP A 49 23.80 1.87 -1.12
N ARG A 50 23.63 0.66 -0.58
CA ARG A 50 22.63 0.34 0.45
C ARG A 50 22.70 1.23 1.70
N ASN A 51 23.90 1.72 2.03
CA ASN A 51 24.18 2.57 3.19
C ASN A 51 24.38 4.05 2.83
N ALA A 52 24.10 4.45 1.58
CA ALA A 52 24.21 5.84 1.18
C ALA A 52 23.11 6.68 1.84
N THR A 53 23.48 7.76 2.51
CA THR A 53 22.56 8.75 3.08
C THR A 53 22.14 9.80 2.06
N GLN A 54 22.96 10.04 1.04
CA GLN A 54 22.71 11.00 -0.03
C GLN A 54 22.97 10.36 -1.39
N CYS A 55 22.18 10.73 -2.40
CA CYS A 55 22.42 10.30 -3.76
C CYS A 55 23.62 11.05 -4.38
N SER A 56 24.60 10.32 -4.89
CA SER A 56 25.76 10.90 -5.59
C SER A 56 25.42 11.52 -6.95
N ALA A 57 24.30 11.14 -7.57
CA ALA A 57 23.90 11.62 -8.88
C ALA A 57 23.06 12.92 -8.82
N CYS A 58 22.08 12.98 -7.92
CA CYS A 58 21.18 14.15 -7.82
C CYS A 58 21.30 14.95 -6.51
N GLY A 59 22.08 14.48 -5.53
CA GLY A 59 22.29 15.18 -4.26
C GLY A 59 21.14 15.09 -3.26
N ILE A 60 20.08 14.33 -3.54
CA ILE A 60 18.94 14.21 -2.61
C ILE A 60 19.31 13.45 -1.33
N ASP A 61 18.77 13.89 -0.20
CA ASP A 61 18.92 13.23 1.09
C ASP A 61 17.92 12.07 1.21
N LEU A 62 18.44 10.85 1.27
CA LEU A 62 17.66 9.63 1.35
C LEU A 62 17.17 9.36 2.78
N THR A 63 17.81 9.96 3.78
CA THR A 63 17.39 9.81 5.18
C THR A 63 16.13 10.62 5.45
N GLU A 64 16.06 11.87 4.99
CA GLU A 64 14.85 12.69 5.07
C GLU A 64 13.68 12.04 4.31
N PHE A 65 13.95 11.55 3.09
CA PHE A 65 12.96 10.79 2.33
C PHE A 65 12.45 9.58 3.12
N SER A 66 13.35 8.79 3.72
CA SER A 66 12.95 7.61 4.49
C SER A 66 12.07 7.94 5.70
N GLU A 67 12.36 9.04 6.40
CA GLU A 67 11.56 9.52 7.52
C GLU A 67 10.18 9.99 7.06
N SER A 68 10.09 10.65 5.90
CA SER A 68 8.81 11.05 5.32
C SER A 68 7.91 9.85 4.98
N VAL A 69 8.48 8.79 4.39
CA VAL A 69 7.76 7.56 4.04
C VAL A 69 7.24 6.87 5.31
N LEU A 70 8.05 6.79 6.36
CA LEU A 70 7.63 6.21 7.63
C LEU A 70 6.44 6.97 8.22
N ARG A 71 6.51 8.31 8.26
CA ARG A 71 5.42 9.16 8.77
C ARG A 71 4.12 8.97 8.00
N THR A 72 4.18 8.94 6.66
CA THR A 72 3.00 8.70 5.82
C THR A 72 2.44 7.30 6.04
N SER A 73 3.30 6.28 6.12
CA SER A 73 2.87 4.89 6.32
C SER A 73 2.17 4.66 7.67
N SER A 74 2.56 5.39 8.72
CA SER A 74 1.89 5.32 10.02
C SER A 74 0.54 6.04 10.07
N GLY A 75 0.25 6.93 9.12
CA GLY A 75 -0.99 7.70 9.09
C GLY A 75 -2.11 7.08 8.27
N PHE A 76 -1.81 6.02 7.50
CA PHE A 76 -2.80 5.36 6.64
C PHE A 76 -3.27 4.05 7.29
N ASP A 77 -4.40 4.12 7.99
CA ASP A 77 -5.03 2.96 8.61
C ASP A 77 -5.94 2.25 7.60
N MET A 78 -5.46 1.10 7.09
CA MET A 78 -6.19 0.33 6.08
C MET A 78 -7.54 -0.16 6.62
N ASP A 79 -7.59 -0.54 7.89
CA ASP A 79 -8.80 -1.09 8.50
C ASP A 79 -9.89 -0.02 8.57
N SER A 80 -9.56 1.19 9.04
CA SER A 80 -10.49 2.32 9.02
C SER A 80 -10.98 2.66 7.61
N PHE A 81 -10.11 2.57 6.60
CA PHE A 81 -10.52 2.81 5.21
C PHE A 81 -11.55 1.76 4.73
N VAL A 82 -11.33 0.48 5.04
CA VAL A 82 -12.26 -0.61 4.72
C VAL A 82 -13.59 -0.44 5.46
N ASP A 83 -13.55 -0.10 6.75
CA ASP A 83 -14.76 0.16 7.54
C ASP A 83 -15.60 1.31 6.96
N ASN A 84 -14.95 2.37 6.48
CA ASN A 84 -15.62 3.48 5.82
C ASN A 84 -16.31 3.06 4.52
N ILE A 85 -15.66 2.22 3.69
CA ILE A 85 -16.28 1.69 2.47
C ILE A 85 -17.51 0.84 2.83
N ILE A 86 -17.35 -0.10 3.76
CA ILE A 86 -18.45 -0.98 4.17
C ILE A 86 -19.65 -0.16 4.68
N SER A 87 -19.39 0.85 5.50
CA SER A 87 -20.43 1.72 6.06
C SER A 87 -21.18 2.47 4.95
N THR A 88 -20.44 3.02 3.99
CA THR A 88 -21.00 3.77 2.85
C THR A 88 -21.88 2.89 1.96
N GLU A 89 -21.41 1.69 1.63
CA GLU A 89 -22.18 0.74 0.80
C GLU A 89 -23.43 0.24 1.54
N LEU A 90 -23.35 0.01 2.85
CA LEU A 90 -24.52 -0.36 3.66
C LEU A 90 -25.59 0.74 3.68
N GLU A 91 -25.20 2.00 3.74
CA GLU A 91 -26.15 3.13 3.66
C GLU A 91 -26.83 3.21 2.29
N GLN A 92 -26.09 3.02 1.20
CA GLN A 92 -26.65 2.96 -0.15
C GLN A 92 -27.61 1.76 -0.35
N LEU A 93 -27.28 0.60 0.24
CA LEU A 93 -28.14 -0.57 0.20
C LEU A 93 -29.42 -0.41 1.04
N LYS A 94 -29.40 0.41 2.08
CA LYS A 94 -30.59 0.73 2.89
C LYS A 94 -31.54 1.70 2.19
N SER A 95 -31.00 2.63 1.39
CA SER A 95 -31.81 3.60 0.64
C SER A 95 -32.45 3.00 -0.62
N THR A 96 -31.94 1.87 -1.10
CA THR A 96 -32.50 1.16 -2.25
C THR A 96 -33.64 0.24 -1.81
N ILE A 97 -34.84 0.44 -2.36
CA ILE A 97 -36.01 -0.41 -2.11
C ILE A 97 -35.69 -1.86 -2.50
N ARG A 98 -35.51 -2.73 -1.52
CA ARG A 98 -35.27 -4.16 -1.74
C ARG A 98 -36.58 -4.84 -2.13
N ARG A 99 -36.66 -5.31 -3.37
CA ARG A 99 -37.76 -6.17 -3.80
C ARG A 99 -37.51 -7.59 -3.29
N VAL A 100 -38.53 -8.20 -2.69
CA VAL A 100 -38.53 -9.57 -2.18
C VAL A 100 -39.44 -10.44 -3.04
N ALA A 101 -39.10 -11.71 -3.21
CA ALA A 101 -39.95 -12.63 -3.95
C ALA A 101 -41.13 -13.10 -3.09
N CYS A 102 -42.35 -12.99 -3.61
CA CYS A 102 -43.53 -13.54 -2.96
C CYS A 102 -43.41 -15.08 -2.89
N PRO A 103 -43.54 -15.70 -1.71
CA PRO A 103 -43.39 -17.15 -1.56
C PRO A 103 -44.53 -17.96 -2.23
N GLY A 104 -45.66 -17.32 -2.57
CA GLY A 104 -46.80 -17.98 -3.22
C GLY A 104 -46.76 -17.93 -4.75
N CYS A 105 -46.38 -16.80 -5.34
CA CYS A 105 -46.45 -16.58 -6.80
C CYS A 105 -45.11 -16.22 -7.45
N GLY A 106 -44.04 -16.02 -6.67
CA GLY A 106 -42.71 -15.67 -7.18
C GLY A 106 -42.55 -14.23 -7.68
N LEU A 107 -43.58 -13.38 -7.56
CA LEU A 107 -43.53 -11.99 -7.98
C LEU A 107 -42.59 -11.16 -7.08
N MET A 108 -41.79 -10.28 -7.68
CA MET A 108 -40.89 -9.36 -6.97
C MET A 108 -41.68 -8.15 -6.42
N ILE A 109 -42.02 -8.21 -5.14
CA ILE A 109 -42.83 -7.22 -4.41
C ILE A 109 -41.96 -6.37 -3.47
N ARG A 110 -42.47 -5.26 -2.96
CA ARG A 110 -41.72 -4.39 -2.03
C ARG A 110 -41.72 -4.90 -0.59
N GLY A 111 -42.66 -5.78 -0.24
CA GLY A 111 -42.77 -6.41 1.07
C GLY A 111 -43.56 -5.60 2.12
N ASP A 112 -43.95 -4.37 1.79
CA ASP A 112 -44.89 -3.53 2.55
C ASP A 112 -46.34 -3.57 2.00
N GLU A 113 -46.57 -4.39 0.97
CA GLU A 113 -47.85 -4.54 0.28
C GLU A 113 -48.69 -5.64 0.95
N GLU A 114 -49.98 -5.39 1.22
CA GLU A 114 -50.89 -6.36 1.86
C GLU A 114 -51.22 -7.56 0.95
N LYS A 115 -50.95 -7.44 -0.35
CA LYS A 115 -51.16 -8.47 -1.38
C LYS A 115 -50.00 -8.46 -2.35
N CYS A 116 -49.62 -9.66 -2.82
CA CYS A 116 -48.69 -9.81 -3.93
C CYS A 116 -49.33 -9.47 -5.27
#